data_AF-A0AAU8A674-F1
#
_entry.id   AF-A0AAU8A674-F1
#
_cell.length_a   1.000
_cell.length_b   1.000
_cell.length_c   1.000
_cell.angle_alpha   90.00
_cell.angle_beta   90.00
_cell.angle_gamma   90.00
#
_symmetry.space_group_name_H-M   'P 1'
#
loop_
_entity.id
_entity.type
_entity.pdbx_description
1 polymer ?
#
loop_
_entity_poly.entity_id
_entity_poly.type
_entity_poly.pdbx_seq_one_letter_code
_entity_poly.pdbx_strand_id
1 'polypeptide(L)'
;MKQPPKAWKALIDAGYYHEGSMSFSYTQSAEEFKKGATAMMWDGSWTAATLDAEGDTSIGTFLTPNISGSKTYCATPVYWGVSNESQNKEAAFRFVDYVLGGNEDIYRYYLEADGLVSVTKVPVTYEQGPVMEEFISNYEGCTLIPEFFKVVGDDGLPVGMENFALKSMQSIFTGADVDTELAKWDEELARLLANAETNG
;
A
#
# COMPACT_ATOMS: atom_id res chain seq x y z
N MET A 1 -12.68 12.42 6.38
CA MET A 1 -11.34 12.58 5.75
C MET A 1 -10.39 13.54 6.46
N LYS A 2 -10.83 14.44 7.36
CA LYS A 2 -9.95 15.49 7.92
C LYS A 2 -8.98 15.06 9.04
N GLN A 3 -9.30 14.03 9.81
CA GLN A 3 -8.49 13.65 10.97
C GLN A 3 -7.13 13.00 10.62
N PRO A 4 -7.03 12.08 9.65
CA PRO A 4 -5.75 11.43 9.36
C PRO A 4 -4.65 12.42 8.91
N PRO A 5 -4.87 13.35 7.97
CA PRO A 5 -3.83 14.31 7.58
C PRO A 5 -3.36 15.22 8.74
N LYS A 6 -4.25 15.55 9.68
CA LYS A 6 -3.89 16.33 10.87
C LYS A 6 -3.01 15.54 11.84
N ALA A 7 -3.30 14.26 12.05
CA ALA A 7 -2.47 13.40 12.89
C ALA A 7 -1.07 13.22 12.28
N TRP A 8 -0.99 13.04 10.96
CA TRP A 8 0.29 12.99 10.25
C TRP A 8 1.09 14.29 10.38
N LYS A 9 0.44 15.43 10.17
CA LYS A 9 1.09 16.74 10.35
C LYS A 9 1.62 16.94 11.76
N ALA A 10 0.87 16.48 12.78
CA ALA A 10 1.34 16.55 14.16
C ALA A 10 2.61 15.72 14.42
N LEU A 11 2.76 14.55 13.78
CA LEU A 11 3.97 13.75 13.87
C LEU A 11 5.17 14.42 13.17
N ILE A 12 4.92 15.04 12.02
CA ILE A 12 5.92 15.79 11.25
C ILE A 12 6.41 17.00 12.06
N ASP A 13 5.48 17.79 12.59
CA ASP A 13 5.80 18.99 13.38
C ASP A 13 6.50 18.67 14.70
N ALA A 14 6.26 17.48 15.26
CA ALA A 14 6.95 16.98 16.44
C ALA A 14 8.37 16.44 16.13
N GLY A 15 8.78 16.40 14.86
CA GLY A 15 10.11 15.93 14.45
C GLY A 15 10.26 14.41 14.47
N TYR A 16 9.17 13.64 14.40
CA TYR A 16 9.24 12.17 14.39
C TYR A 16 9.62 11.58 13.03
N TYR A 17 9.60 12.38 11.96
CA TYR A 17 10.07 11.95 10.65
C TYR A 17 11.58 12.17 10.50
N HIS A 18 12.24 11.21 9.86
CA HIS A 18 13.66 11.32 9.54
C HIS A 18 13.93 12.53 8.65
N GLU A 19 14.94 13.33 9.00
CA GLU A 19 15.32 14.51 8.21
C GLU A 19 15.71 14.09 6.78
N GLY A 20 15.14 14.77 5.76
CA GLY A 20 15.40 14.42 4.36
C GLY A 20 14.64 13.20 3.84
N SER A 21 13.70 12.61 4.61
CA SER A 21 12.87 11.48 4.15
C SER A 21 12.13 11.76 2.84
N MET A 22 11.80 13.02 2.56
CA MET A 22 11.18 13.46 1.30
C MET A 22 12.06 13.28 0.05
N SER A 23 13.36 13.09 0.22
CA SER A 23 14.31 12.86 -0.87
C SER A 23 14.67 11.39 -1.05
N PHE A 24 14.21 10.52 -0.16
CA PHE A 24 14.49 9.10 -0.25
C PHE A 24 13.51 8.42 -1.22
N SER A 25 14.05 7.54 -2.04
CA SER A 25 13.24 6.48 -2.64
C SER A 25 12.78 5.52 -1.55
N TYR A 26 11.79 4.70 -1.90
CA TYR A 26 11.32 3.62 -1.05
C TYR A 26 12.46 2.66 -0.65
N THR A 27 13.29 2.23 -1.62
CA THR A 27 14.47 1.38 -1.35
C THR A 27 15.49 2.06 -0.43
N GLN A 28 15.76 3.35 -0.64
CA GLN A 28 16.67 4.11 0.22
C GLN A 28 16.14 4.19 1.66
N SER A 29 14.83 4.34 1.84
CA SER A 29 14.21 4.38 3.16
C SER A 29 14.38 3.04 3.90
N ALA A 30 14.20 1.92 3.20
CA ALA A 30 14.42 0.58 3.75
C ALA A 30 15.89 0.35 4.14
N GLU A 31 16.84 0.79 3.32
CA GLU A 31 18.27 0.70 3.64
C GLU A 31 18.65 1.53 4.88
N GLU A 32 18.12 2.75 5.01
CA GLU A 32 18.38 3.60 6.19
C GLU A 32 17.79 3.00 7.48
N PHE A 33 16.60 2.40 7.40
CA PHE A 33 16.01 1.66 8.52
C PHE A 33 16.91 0.50 8.95
N LYS A 34 17.37 -0.32 8.00
CA LYS A 34 18.29 -1.45 8.28
C LYS A 34 19.63 -1.01 8.87
N LYS A 35 20.11 0.20 8.54
CA LYS A 35 21.32 0.79 9.15
C LYS A 35 21.09 1.34 10.55
N GLY A 36 19.85 1.31 11.06
CA GLY A 36 19.47 1.84 12.37
C GLY A 36 19.30 3.36 12.38
N ALA A 37 19.15 4.02 11.23
CA ALA A 37 18.92 5.46 11.16
C ALA A 37 17.51 5.86 11.64
N THR A 38 16.56 4.93 11.63
CA THR A 38 15.20 5.10 12.16
C THR A 38 14.83 3.96 13.10
N ALA A 39 14.02 4.27 14.10
CA ALA A 39 13.49 3.25 15.02
C ALA A 39 12.30 2.47 14.44
N MET A 40 11.61 3.03 13.45
CA MET A 40 10.43 2.44 12.80
C MET A 40 10.40 2.82 11.33
N MET A 41 9.82 1.94 10.51
CA MET A 41 9.50 2.21 9.11
C MET A 41 8.12 1.64 8.79
N TRP A 42 7.41 2.29 7.86
CA TRP A 42 6.17 1.76 7.31
C TRP A 42 6.49 0.90 6.10
N ASP A 43 6.08 -0.36 6.15
CA ASP A 43 6.37 -1.29 5.08
C ASP A 43 5.40 -2.47 5.00
N GLY A 44 5.52 -3.25 3.93
CA GLY A 44 4.78 -4.48 3.68
C GLY A 44 5.51 -5.75 4.10
N SER A 45 4.87 -6.87 3.79
CA SER A 45 5.32 -8.22 4.15
C SER A 45 6.68 -8.61 3.57
N TRP A 46 7.05 -8.04 2.42
CA TRP A 46 8.31 -8.35 1.74
C TRP A 46 9.54 -7.98 2.59
N THR A 47 9.46 -6.97 3.44
CA THR A 47 10.54 -6.62 4.36
C THR A 47 10.60 -7.59 5.53
N ALA A 48 9.45 -8.04 6.05
CA ALA A 48 9.42 -9.10 7.06
C ALA A 48 10.05 -10.40 6.52
N ALA A 49 9.70 -10.81 5.29
CA ALA A 49 10.30 -11.96 4.63
C ALA A 49 11.81 -11.78 4.40
N THR A 50 12.27 -10.57 4.06
CA THR A 50 13.70 -10.28 3.91
C THR A 50 14.44 -10.41 5.24
N LEU A 51 13.86 -9.92 6.35
CA LEU A 51 14.46 -10.05 7.68
C LEU A 51 14.56 -11.52 8.11
N ASP A 52 13.52 -12.32 7.86
CA ASP A 52 13.55 -13.76 8.09
C ASP A 52 14.65 -14.46 7.29
N ALA A 53 14.80 -14.12 6.00
CA ALA A 53 15.86 -14.66 5.15
C ALA A 53 17.27 -14.27 5.62
N GLU A 54 17.42 -13.10 6.24
CA GLU A 54 18.65 -12.62 6.88
C GLU A 54 18.87 -13.21 8.29
N GLY A 55 17.85 -13.89 8.85
CA GLY A 55 17.85 -14.40 10.22
C GLY A 55 17.80 -13.31 11.29
N ASP A 56 17.38 -12.09 10.93
CA ASP A 56 17.32 -10.95 11.84
C ASP A 56 15.97 -10.93 12.57
N THR A 57 16.00 -11.37 13.82
CA THR A 57 14.85 -11.37 14.73
C THR A 57 14.86 -10.21 15.73
N SER A 58 15.78 -9.25 15.55
CA SER A 58 15.88 -8.06 16.41
C SER A 58 14.84 -6.98 16.05
N ILE A 59 14.24 -7.10 14.86
CA ILE A 59 13.20 -6.21 14.34
C ILE A 59 11.86 -6.94 14.37
N GLY A 60 10.87 -6.32 14.99
CA GLY A 60 9.48 -6.82 15.03
C GLY A 60 8.54 -6.01 14.15
N THR A 61 7.30 -6.46 14.09
CA THR A 61 6.22 -5.85 13.29
C THR A 61 5.00 -5.56 14.15
N PHE A 62 4.25 -4.51 13.81
CA PHE A 62 2.98 -4.20 14.46
C PHE A 62 2.05 -3.48 13.48
N LEU A 63 0.74 -3.60 13.70
CA LEU A 63 -0.24 -2.85 12.91
C LEU A 63 -0.14 -1.35 13.17
N THR A 64 -0.21 -0.58 12.09
CA THR A 64 -0.49 0.85 12.16
C THR A 64 -1.70 1.13 13.06
N PRO A 65 -1.54 1.95 14.12
CA PRO A 65 -2.65 2.33 14.96
C PRO A 65 -3.71 3.12 14.18
N ASN A 66 -4.97 2.72 14.32
CA ASN A 66 -6.08 3.51 13.80
C ASN A 66 -6.52 4.54 14.84
N ILE A 67 -6.61 5.82 14.46
CA ILE A 67 -7.05 6.93 15.33
C ILE A 67 -8.44 6.66 15.93
N SER A 68 -9.34 5.97 15.20
CA SER A 68 -10.67 5.63 15.73
C SER A 68 -10.66 4.42 16.67
N GLY A 69 -9.53 3.73 16.81
CA GLY A 69 -9.44 2.44 17.49
C GLY A 69 -10.05 1.27 16.71
N SER A 70 -10.49 1.49 15.47
CA SER A 70 -11.07 0.43 14.63
C SER A 70 -9.99 -0.59 14.23
N LYS A 71 -10.31 -1.88 14.35
CA LYS A 71 -9.47 -2.98 13.85
C LYS A 71 -9.69 -3.16 12.35
N THR A 72 -9.13 -2.26 11.57
CA THR A 72 -9.22 -2.27 10.10
C THR A 72 -7.85 -2.13 9.50
N TYR A 73 -7.63 -2.76 8.36
CA TYR A 73 -6.41 -2.59 7.59
C TYR A 73 -6.74 -2.41 6.11
N CYS A 74 -5.79 -1.82 5.40
CA CYS A 74 -5.81 -1.70 3.96
C CYS A 74 -4.64 -2.51 3.42
N ALA A 75 -4.88 -3.28 2.36
CA ALA A 75 -3.83 -3.94 1.59
C ALA A 75 -4.03 -3.58 0.12
N THR A 76 -2.93 -3.45 -0.61
CA THR A 76 -2.95 -3.20 -2.04
C THR A 76 -2.78 -4.53 -2.78
N PRO A 77 -3.87 -5.19 -3.19
CA PRO A 77 -3.77 -6.37 -4.03
C PRO A 77 -3.13 -6.00 -5.38
N VAL A 78 -2.22 -6.85 -5.85
CA VAL A 78 -1.64 -6.73 -7.19
C VAL A 78 -2.53 -7.49 -8.16
N TYR A 79 -2.97 -6.81 -9.22
CA TYR A 79 -3.83 -7.38 -10.26
C TYR A 79 -3.09 -7.51 -11.58
N TRP A 80 -3.37 -8.58 -12.32
CA TRP A 80 -2.94 -8.72 -13.71
C TRP A 80 -4.14 -8.54 -14.63
N GLY A 81 -4.00 -7.64 -15.59
CA GLY A 81 -5.03 -7.35 -16.59
C GLY A 81 -4.56 -7.75 -17.99
N VAL A 82 -5.47 -8.30 -18.79
CA VAL A 82 -5.24 -8.53 -20.22
C VAL A 82 -5.91 -7.39 -21.00
N SER A 83 -5.11 -6.65 -21.78
CA SER A 83 -5.64 -5.57 -22.62
C SER A 83 -6.71 -6.10 -23.59
N ASN A 84 -7.81 -5.34 -23.72
CA ASN A 84 -8.85 -5.64 -24.70
C ASN A 84 -8.37 -5.48 -26.16
N GLU A 85 -7.20 -4.89 -26.39
CA GLU A 85 -6.61 -4.75 -27.72
C GLU A 85 -5.59 -5.86 -28.04
N SER A 86 -5.29 -6.73 -27.07
CA SER A 86 -4.34 -7.83 -27.27
C SER A 86 -4.76 -8.73 -28.43
N GLN A 87 -3.83 -9.03 -29.32
CA GLN A 87 -4.05 -9.99 -30.42
C GLN A 87 -3.98 -11.44 -29.93
N ASN A 88 -3.54 -11.68 -28.68
CA ASN A 88 -3.32 -13.00 -28.10
C ASN A 88 -4.08 -13.19 -26.78
N LYS A 89 -5.33 -12.67 -26.68
CA LYS A 89 -6.11 -12.67 -25.42
C LYS A 89 -6.20 -14.04 -24.76
N GLU A 90 -6.54 -15.06 -25.52
CA GLU A 90 -6.71 -16.42 -25.01
C GLU A 90 -5.41 -16.95 -24.39
N ALA A 91 -4.27 -16.77 -25.07
CA ALA A 91 -2.98 -17.18 -24.55
C ALA A 91 -2.56 -16.36 -23.33
N ALA A 92 -2.84 -15.06 -23.32
CA ALA A 92 -2.58 -14.18 -22.19
C ALA A 92 -3.39 -14.59 -20.96
N PHE A 93 -4.69 -14.89 -21.10
CA PHE A 93 -5.51 -15.37 -19.99
C PHE A 93 -5.05 -16.72 -19.46
N ARG A 94 -4.68 -17.68 -20.34
CA ARG A 94 -4.10 -18.95 -19.88
C ARG A 94 -2.80 -18.74 -19.10
N PHE A 95 -1.99 -17.77 -19.50
CA PHE A 95 -0.75 -17.45 -18.78
C PHE A 95 -1.05 -16.84 -17.40
N VAL A 96 -1.99 -15.88 -17.33
CA VAL A 96 -2.43 -15.30 -16.05
C VAL A 96 -2.97 -16.39 -15.11
N ASP A 97 -3.84 -17.26 -15.63
CA ASP A 97 -4.39 -18.39 -14.87
C ASP A 97 -3.27 -19.31 -14.38
N TYR A 98 -2.37 -19.74 -15.27
CA TYR A 98 -1.25 -20.59 -14.92
C TYR A 98 -0.39 -20.03 -13.78
N VAL A 99 -0.12 -18.73 -13.75
CA VAL A 99 0.73 -18.12 -12.72
C VAL A 99 -0.02 -17.84 -11.41
N LEU A 100 -1.27 -17.36 -11.48
CA LEU A 100 -1.98 -16.80 -10.32
C LEU A 100 -3.04 -17.71 -9.69
N GLY A 101 -3.38 -18.87 -10.28
CA GLY A 101 -4.39 -19.76 -9.68
C GLY A 101 -4.51 -21.17 -10.25
N GLY A 102 -4.09 -21.39 -11.48
CA GLY A 102 -4.12 -22.69 -12.17
C GLY A 102 -2.93 -23.60 -11.87
N ASN A 103 -1.87 -23.08 -11.24
CA ASN A 103 -0.73 -23.88 -10.77
C ASN A 103 -0.26 -23.40 -9.39
N GLU A 104 -0.56 -24.19 -8.36
CA GLU A 104 -0.24 -23.87 -6.97
C GLU A 104 1.26 -23.71 -6.73
N ASP A 105 2.10 -24.53 -7.36
CA ASP A 105 3.55 -24.51 -7.13
C ASP A 105 4.20 -23.24 -7.67
N ILE A 106 3.73 -22.74 -8.82
CA ILE A 106 4.23 -21.49 -9.40
C ILE A 106 3.72 -20.30 -8.60
N TYR A 107 2.46 -20.33 -8.18
CA TYR A 107 1.93 -19.26 -7.36
C TYR A 107 2.64 -19.20 -6.00
N ARG A 108 2.93 -20.36 -5.38
CA ARG A 108 3.72 -20.46 -4.16
C ARG A 108 5.13 -19.88 -4.36
N TYR A 109 5.82 -20.31 -5.42
CA TYR A 109 7.14 -19.77 -5.76
C TYR A 109 7.12 -18.25 -5.92
N TYR A 110 6.08 -17.71 -6.57
CA TYR A 110 5.93 -16.27 -6.74
C TYR A 110 5.71 -15.54 -5.40
N LEU A 111 4.86 -16.09 -4.52
CA LEU A 111 4.62 -15.53 -3.19
C LEU A 111 5.89 -15.56 -2.32
N GLU A 112 6.65 -16.65 -2.37
CA GLU A 112 7.90 -16.81 -1.62
C GLU A 112 8.99 -15.86 -2.13
N ALA A 113 9.15 -15.75 -3.45
CA ALA A 113 10.18 -14.90 -4.06
C ALA A 113 10.02 -13.41 -3.74
N ASP A 114 8.77 -12.93 -3.70
CA ASP A 114 8.44 -11.53 -3.42
C ASP A 114 8.06 -11.28 -1.95
N GLY A 115 8.05 -12.30 -1.08
CA GLY A 115 7.66 -12.17 0.32
C GLY A 115 6.21 -11.71 0.51
N LEU A 116 5.29 -12.21 -0.31
CA LEU A 116 3.88 -11.81 -0.36
C LEU A 116 2.97 -12.79 0.39
N VAL A 117 1.70 -12.41 0.51
CA VAL A 117 0.62 -13.26 1.03
C VAL A 117 -0.41 -13.56 -0.06
N SER A 118 -1.01 -14.75 0.01
CA SER A 118 -2.01 -15.19 -0.96
C SER A 118 -3.28 -14.34 -0.92
N VAL A 119 -3.81 -14.04 -2.10
CA VAL A 119 -5.10 -13.34 -2.30
C VAL A 119 -6.17 -14.25 -2.89
N THR A 120 -5.91 -15.55 -3.00
CA THR A 120 -6.84 -16.54 -3.57
C THR A 120 -7.83 -17.05 -2.53
N LYS A 121 -9.00 -17.52 -2.97
CA LYS A 121 -10.05 -18.03 -2.07
C LYS A 121 -9.59 -19.23 -1.24
N VAL A 122 -8.78 -20.09 -1.85
CA VAL A 122 -8.04 -21.15 -1.16
C VAL A 122 -6.63 -20.60 -0.99
N PRO A 123 -6.20 -20.27 0.24
CA PRO A 123 -4.88 -19.69 0.46
C PRO A 123 -3.77 -20.66 0.08
N VAL A 124 -2.77 -20.14 -0.63
CA VAL A 124 -1.50 -20.84 -0.86
C VAL A 124 -0.47 -20.28 0.11
N THR A 125 0.21 -21.17 0.82
CA THR A 125 1.22 -20.82 1.82
C THR A 125 2.59 -21.40 1.43
N TYR A 126 3.64 -20.85 2.02
CA TYR A 126 5.03 -21.30 1.94
C TYR A 126 5.66 -21.25 3.34
N GLU A 127 6.89 -21.74 3.47
CA GLU A 127 7.63 -21.67 4.75
C GLU A 127 7.94 -20.21 5.09
N GLN A 128 7.48 -19.75 6.25
CA GLN A 128 7.64 -18.38 6.73
C GLN A 128 8.50 -18.39 7.99
N GLY A 129 9.30 -17.34 8.18
CA GLY A 129 10.03 -17.15 9.42
C GLY A 129 9.20 -16.39 10.47
N PRO A 130 9.75 -16.24 11.68
CA PRO A 130 9.04 -15.67 12.81
C PRO A 130 8.59 -14.21 12.61
N VAL A 131 9.33 -13.40 11.83
CA VAL A 131 8.97 -11.99 11.60
C VAL A 131 7.76 -11.91 10.67
N MET A 132 7.71 -12.74 9.62
CA MET A 132 6.56 -12.84 8.72
C MET A 132 5.33 -13.45 9.41
N GLU A 133 5.52 -14.43 10.29
CA GLU A 133 4.44 -14.97 11.13
C GLU A 133 3.86 -13.88 12.05
N GLU A 134 4.70 -13.08 12.71
CA GLU A 134 4.25 -11.93 13.50
C GLU A 134 3.48 -10.93 12.64
N PHE A 135 4.03 -10.58 11.46
CA PHE A 135 3.39 -9.67 10.51
C PHE A 135 1.98 -10.12 10.16
N ILE A 136 1.78 -11.41 9.85
CA ILE A 136 0.46 -11.96 9.52
C ILE A 136 -0.46 -11.99 10.74
N SER A 137 0.04 -12.43 11.90
CA SER A 137 -0.76 -12.55 13.13
C SER A 137 -1.31 -11.20 13.61
N ASN A 138 -0.58 -10.12 13.34
CA ASN A 138 -0.98 -8.76 13.64
C ASN A 138 -2.34 -8.40 12.99
N TYR A 139 -2.68 -8.99 11.84
CA TYR A 139 -3.95 -8.75 11.15
C TYR A 139 -5.12 -9.59 11.67
N GLU A 140 -4.90 -10.51 12.62
CA GLU A 140 -5.98 -11.35 13.16
C GLU A 140 -7.12 -10.52 13.76
N GLY A 141 -8.35 -10.84 13.33
CA GLY A 141 -9.55 -10.13 13.76
C GLY A 141 -9.67 -8.70 13.22
N CYS A 142 -8.81 -8.29 12.27
CA CYS A 142 -8.98 -7.03 11.55
C CYS A 142 -9.84 -7.21 10.30
N THR A 143 -10.60 -6.16 9.96
CA THR A 143 -11.40 -6.11 8.74
C THR A 143 -10.60 -5.43 7.63
N LEU A 144 -10.44 -6.11 6.49
CA LEU A 144 -9.91 -5.50 5.27
C LEU A 144 -10.89 -4.44 4.75
N ILE A 145 -10.41 -3.22 4.57
CA ILE A 145 -11.12 -2.15 3.88
C ILE A 145 -10.44 -1.84 2.55
N PRO A 146 -11.19 -1.56 1.48
CA PRO A 146 -10.61 -1.17 0.20
C PRO A 146 -9.77 0.10 0.32
N GLU A 147 -8.68 0.17 -0.45
CA GLU A 147 -7.88 1.38 -0.56
C GLU A 147 -8.66 2.45 -1.33
N PHE A 148 -8.99 3.56 -0.66
CA PHE A 148 -9.85 4.61 -1.21
C PHE A 148 -9.39 5.19 -2.55
N PHE A 149 -8.07 5.25 -2.79
CA PHE A 149 -7.53 5.75 -4.06
C PHE A 149 -7.39 4.67 -5.15
N LYS A 150 -7.58 3.39 -4.83
CA LYS A 150 -7.42 2.25 -5.76
C LYS A 150 -8.70 1.49 -6.05
N VAL A 151 -9.82 1.87 -5.45
CA VAL A 151 -11.13 1.34 -5.83
C VAL A 151 -11.41 1.62 -7.31
N VAL A 152 -12.08 0.68 -7.97
CA VAL A 152 -12.34 0.68 -9.41
C VAL A 152 -13.84 0.58 -9.68
N GLY A 153 -14.25 0.86 -10.92
CA GLY A 153 -15.66 0.81 -11.32
C GLY A 153 -16.44 2.01 -10.77
N ASP A 154 -17.68 1.77 -10.34
CA ASP A 154 -18.60 2.82 -9.89
C ASP A 154 -18.13 3.53 -8.60
N ASP A 155 -17.29 2.87 -7.81
CA ASP A 155 -16.69 3.43 -6.59
C ASP A 155 -15.35 4.15 -6.87
N GLY A 156 -14.86 4.11 -8.11
CA GLY A 156 -13.57 4.67 -8.50
C GLY A 156 -13.55 6.20 -8.50
N LEU A 157 -12.46 6.77 -7.97
CA LEU A 157 -12.23 8.22 -8.09
C LEU A 157 -11.86 8.59 -9.53
N PRO A 158 -12.20 9.81 -9.98
CA PRO A 158 -11.76 10.30 -11.29
C PRO A 158 -10.25 10.22 -11.48
N VAL A 159 -9.83 9.89 -12.70
CA VAL A 159 -8.40 9.84 -13.09
C VAL A 159 -7.73 11.16 -12.74
N GLY A 160 -6.60 11.07 -12.03
CA GLY A 160 -5.82 12.22 -11.58
C GLY A 160 -6.04 12.61 -10.12
N MET A 161 -7.13 12.18 -9.49
CA MET A 161 -7.42 12.50 -8.09
C MET A 161 -6.34 11.96 -7.13
N GLU A 162 -5.87 10.73 -7.34
CA GLU A 162 -4.78 10.16 -6.54
C GLU A 162 -3.50 11.01 -6.64
N ASN A 163 -3.06 11.33 -7.86
CA ASN A 163 -1.88 12.15 -8.09
C ASN A 163 -1.99 13.53 -7.45
N PHE A 164 -3.18 14.13 -7.47
CA PHE A 164 -3.44 15.39 -6.80
C PHE A 164 -3.33 15.25 -5.28
N ALA A 165 -3.99 14.25 -4.68
CA ALA A 165 -3.94 13.99 -3.25
C ALA A 165 -2.51 13.74 -2.76
N LEU A 166 -1.71 12.96 -3.50
CA LEU A 166 -0.30 12.73 -3.19
C LEU A 166 0.50 14.03 -3.16
N LYS A 167 0.36 14.91 -4.16
CA LYS A 167 1.04 16.23 -4.18
C LYS A 167 0.59 17.14 -3.03
N SER A 168 -0.68 17.09 -2.68
CA SER A 168 -1.22 17.84 -1.55
C SER A 168 -0.64 17.33 -0.23
N MET A 169 -0.55 16.01 -0.04
CA MET A 169 0.14 15.41 1.12
C MET A 169 1.62 15.78 1.20
N GLN A 170 2.32 15.86 0.06
CA GLN A 170 3.71 16.38 0.01
C GLN A 170 3.79 17.85 0.46
N SER A 171 2.82 18.69 0.05
CA SER A 171 2.74 20.09 0.49
C SER A 171 2.49 20.20 2.00
N ILE A 172 1.60 19.36 2.56
CA ILE A 172 1.37 19.28 4.00
C ILE A 172 2.67 18.90 4.72
N PHE A 173 3.41 17.94 4.16
CA PHE A 173 4.69 17.49 4.73
C PHE A 173 5.72 18.62 4.80
N THR A 174 5.77 19.49 3.79
CA THR A 174 6.68 20.63 3.74
C THR A 174 6.16 21.89 4.45
N GLY A 175 5.03 21.78 5.16
CA GLY A 175 4.55 22.81 6.08
C GLY A 175 3.27 23.51 5.68
N ALA A 176 2.59 23.09 4.61
CA ALA A 176 1.28 23.66 4.25
C ALA A 176 0.23 23.38 5.35
N ASP A 177 -0.73 24.29 5.47
CA ASP A 177 -1.87 24.13 6.36
C ASP A 177 -2.80 23.02 5.88
N VAL A 178 -3.18 22.12 6.79
CA VAL A 178 -3.96 20.93 6.46
C VAL A 178 -5.37 21.28 6.01
N ASP A 179 -6.04 22.23 6.67
CA ASP A 179 -7.43 22.57 6.32
C ASP A 179 -7.51 23.27 4.96
N THR A 180 -6.51 24.11 4.66
CA THR A 180 -6.34 24.76 3.36
C THR A 180 -6.11 23.75 2.24
N GLU A 181 -5.23 22.77 2.45
CA GLU A 181 -4.97 21.72 1.46
C GLU A 181 -6.20 20.83 1.22
N LEU A 182 -6.91 20.44 2.29
CA LEU A 182 -8.12 19.62 2.16
C LEU A 182 -9.28 20.34 1.46
N ALA A 183 -9.39 21.67 1.59
CA ALA A 183 -10.39 22.42 0.83
C ALA A 183 -10.18 22.28 -0.69
N LYS A 184 -8.91 22.20 -1.14
CA LYS A 184 -8.57 22.01 -2.56
C LYS A 184 -8.94 20.62 -3.09
N TRP A 185 -9.07 19.62 -2.22
CA TRP A 185 -9.47 18.26 -2.63
C TRP A 185 -10.92 18.23 -3.09
N ASP A 186 -11.82 18.92 -2.38
CA ASP A 186 -13.23 19.02 -2.74
C ASP A 186 -13.40 19.76 -4.09
N GLU A 187 -12.64 20.85 -4.27
CA GLU A 187 -12.61 21.62 -5.53
C GLU A 187 -12.09 20.79 -6.70
N GLU A 188 -10.99 20.04 -6.51
CA GLU A 188 -10.41 19.21 -7.56
C GLU A 188 -11.33 18.04 -7.92
N LEU A 189 -11.94 17.39 -6.93
CA LEU A 189 -12.88 16.31 -7.19
C LEU A 189 -14.07 16.82 -8.02
N ALA A 190 -14.65 17.97 -7.66
CA ALA A 190 -15.73 18.57 -8.43
C ALA A 190 -15.32 18.91 -9.87
N ARG A 191 -14.10 19.44 -10.05
CA ARG A 191 -13.54 19.75 -11.37
C ARG A 191 -13.36 18.49 -12.23
N LEU A 192 -12.80 17.42 -11.65
CA LEU A 192 -12.57 16.17 -12.36
C LEU A 192 -13.87 15.46 -12.74
N LEU A 193 -14.88 15.49 -11.85
CA LEU A 193 -16.22 14.96 -12.14
C LEU A 193 -16.89 15.70 -13.29
N ALA A 194 -16.88 17.04 -13.27
CA ALA A 194 -17.43 17.86 -14.35
C ALA A 194 -16.75 17.56 -15.70
N ASN A 195 -15.43 17.34 -15.72
CA ASN A 195 -14.71 16.98 -16.94
C ASN A 195 -15.04 15.58 -17.46
N ALA A 196 -15.31 14.63 -16.57
CA ALA A 196 -15.71 13.28 -16.95
C ALA A 196 -17.09 13.29 -17.63
N GLU A 197 -18.02 14.11 -17.16
CA GLU A 197 -19.35 14.29 -17.77
C GLU A 197 -19.29 14.95 -19.16
N THR A 198 -18.31 15.83 -19.41
CA THR A 198 -18.16 16.49 -20.72
C THR A 198 -17.48 15.64 -21.79
N ASN A 199 -16.80 14.55 -21.40
CA ASN A 199 -15.99 13.71 -22.30
C ASN A 199 -16.55 12.29 -22.50
N GLY A 200 -17.69 11.97 -21.85
CA GLY A 200 -18.45 10.72 -22.05
C GLY A 200 -19.59 10.90 -23.04
#